data_AF-A0A2U1PLR7-F1
#
_entry.id   AF-A0A2U1PLR7-F1
#
_cell.length_a   1.000
_cell.length_b   1.000
_cell.length_c   1.000
_cell.angle_alpha   90.00
_cell.angle_beta   90.00
_cell.angle_gamma   90.00
#
_symmetry.space_group_name_H-M   'P 1'
#
loop_
_entity.id
_entity.type
_entity.pdbx_description
1 polymer ?
#
loop_
_entity_poly.entity_id
_entity_poly.type
_entity_poly.pdbx_seq_one_letter_code
_entity_poly.pdbx_strand_id
1 'polypeptide(L)'
;MGLEITAKELRRRAVKRFVDDVSSQGNDVIDEVIKHLYAPDLRSGWGVSFVQEVKMLAKKDDRECLDQGINELVDLGMQRELAAESIYKERCIAVDNGENWAKYMSISGSPDDEYNIITLQYTEEGLLTVDENREGHAAAFGDDIAIECLATEFKREIYVVQAHGSDAMVDEDNCVFFLPHRPRSEICGPPFFLFMKGTAWCGAGGDHYEPLIAHSSSVVSHEKVALVL
;
A
#
# COMPACT_ATOMS: atom_id res chain seq x y z
N MET A 1 -14.21 -27.67 -7.43
CA MET A 1 -12.84 -27.14 -7.57
C MET A 1 -12.97 -25.69 -7.98
N GLY A 2 -12.83 -24.76 -7.03
CA GLY A 2 -12.76 -23.34 -7.36
C GLY A 2 -11.43 -23.05 -8.03
N LEU A 3 -11.42 -22.21 -9.06
CA LEU A 3 -10.18 -21.69 -9.62
C LEU A 3 -9.42 -20.96 -8.50
N GLU A 4 -8.18 -21.36 -8.27
CA GLU A 4 -7.29 -20.72 -7.31
C GLU A 4 -7.02 -19.29 -7.80
N ILE A 5 -7.55 -18.29 -7.09
CA ILE A 5 -7.34 -16.89 -7.44
C ILE A 5 -5.96 -16.50 -6.91
N THR A 6 -5.05 -16.15 -7.81
CA THR A 6 -3.70 -15.72 -7.43
C THR A 6 -3.71 -14.31 -6.84
N ALA A 7 -2.69 -13.96 -6.04
CA ALA A 7 -2.53 -12.59 -5.51
C ALA A 7 -2.47 -11.53 -6.63
N LYS A 8 -1.85 -11.87 -7.77
CA LYS A 8 -1.81 -11.02 -8.97
C LYS A 8 -3.21 -10.77 -9.53
N GLU A 9 -4.05 -11.79 -9.57
CA GLU A 9 -5.44 -11.67 -10.05
C GLU A 9 -6.31 -10.87 -9.07
N LEU A 10 -6.17 -11.06 -7.75
CA LEU A 10 -6.87 -10.24 -6.74
C LEU A 10 -6.53 -8.76 -6.90
N ARG A 11 -5.24 -8.44 -7.01
CA ARG A 11 -4.75 -7.08 -7.25
C ARG A 11 -5.34 -6.48 -8.52
N ARG A 12 -5.32 -7.22 -9.63
CA ARG A 12 -5.89 -6.78 -10.90
C ARG A 12 -7.38 -6.47 -10.78
N ARG A 13 -8.14 -7.25 -9.99
CA ARG A 13 -9.56 -6.98 -9.74
C ARG A 13 -9.79 -5.76 -8.87
N ALA A 14 -9.00 -5.57 -7.82
CA ALA A 14 -9.04 -4.37 -6.98
C ALA A 14 -8.78 -3.11 -7.81
N VAL A 15 -7.70 -3.09 -8.60
CA VAL A 15 -7.36 -1.97 -9.50
C VAL A 15 -8.47 -1.72 -10.52
N LYS A 16 -8.99 -2.78 -11.16
CA LYS A 16 -10.08 -2.63 -12.11
C LYS A 16 -11.32 -2.02 -11.45
N ARG A 17 -11.71 -2.51 -10.27
CA ARG A 17 -12.85 -2.00 -9.52
C ARG A 17 -12.66 -0.53 -9.16
N PHE A 18 -11.46 -0.17 -8.67
CA PHE A 18 -11.11 1.21 -8.37
C PHE A 18 -11.27 2.10 -9.60
N VAL A 19 -10.71 1.71 -10.75
CA VAL A 19 -10.82 2.50 -11.98
C VAL A 19 -12.27 2.64 -12.42
N ASP A 20 -13.06 1.57 -12.39
CA ASP A 20 -14.48 1.60 -12.73
C ASP A 20 -15.26 2.55 -11.80
N ASP A 21 -14.95 2.55 -10.50
CA ASP A 21 -15.64 3.36 -9.48
C ASP A 21 -15.19 4.84 -9.50
N VAL A 22 -13.89 5.12 -9.62
CA VAL A 22 -13.33 6.48 -9.69
C VAL A 22 -13.81 7.20 -10.95
N SER A 23 -13.86 6.50 -12.08
CA SER A 23 -14.44 7.04 -13.32
C SER A 23 -15.89 7.51 -13.15
N SER A 24 -16.61 6.98 -12.15
CA SER A 24 -18.02 7.22 -11.93
C SER A 24 -18.35 8.28 -10.88
N GLN A 25 -17.44 8.59 -9.94
CA GLN A 25 -17.76 9.38 -8.73
C GLN A 25 -17.14 10.78 -8.64
N GLY A 26 -16.36 11.20 -9.64
CA GLY A 26 -15.68 12.50 -9.61
C GLY A 26 -14.36 12.44 -8.85
N ASN A 27 -13.30 12.88 -9.52
CA ASN A 27 -11.90 12.61 -9.15
C ASN A 27 -11.41 13.35 -7.91
N ASP A 28 -11.89 14.57 -7.65
CA ASP A 28 -11.19 15.49 -6.74
C ASP A 28 -11.09 14.99 -5.29
N VAL A 29 -12.13 14.33 -4.77
CA VAL A 29 -12.12 13.85 -3.38
C VAL A 29 -11.18 12.66 -3.22
N ILE A 30 -11.18 11.72 -4.17
CA ILE A 30 -10.32 10.54 -4.11
C ILE A 30 -8.86 10.90 -4.36
N ASP A 31 -8.60 11.86 -5.25
CA ASP A 31 -7.27 12.38 -5.53
C ASP A 31 -6.69 13.04 -4.28
N GLU A 32 -7.48 13.84 -3.56
CA GLU A 32 -7.05 14.43 -2.28
C GLU A 32 -6.79 13.36 -1.21
N VAL A 33 -7.62 12.32 -1.09
CA VAL A 33 -7.36 11.21 -0.15
C VAL A 33 -6.05 10.51 -0.50
N ILE A 34 -5.83 10.16 -1.77
CA ILE A 34 -4.60 9.50 -2.22
C ILE A 34 -3.39 10.37 -1.94
N LYS A 35 -3.47 11.65 -2.25
CA LYS A 35 -2.39 12.60 -1.99
C LYS A 35 -2.03 12.66 -0.51
N HIS A 36 -3.02 12.73 0.39
CA HIS A 36 -2.74 12.72 1.83
C HIS A 36 -2.09 11.42 2.31
N LEU A 37 -2.42 10.28 1.69
CA LEU A 37 -1.86 8.99 2.06
C LEU A 37 -0.45 8.79 1.49
N TYR A 38 -0.23 9.12 0.23
CA TYR A 38 0.93 8.67 -0.53
C TYR A 38 1.90 9.78 -0.96
N ALA A 39 1.46 11.04 -0.92
CA ALA A 39 2.27 12.21 -1.26
C ALA A 39 1.88 13.42 -0.37
N PRO A 40 1.98 13.31 0.96
CA PRO A 40 1.49 14.31 1.90
C PRO A 40 2.24 15.63 1.80
N ASP A 41 1.61 16.71 2.29
CA ASP A 41 2.27 18.01 2.44
C ASP A 41 3.23 17.99 3.63
N LEU A 42 4.52 17.82 3.32
CA LEU A 42 5.63 17.78 4.27
C LEU A 42 5.80 19.04 5.14
N ARG A 43 5.05 20.12 4.85
CA ARG A 43 5.02 21.34 5.69
C ARG A 43 4.06 21.22 6.87
N SER A 44 3.32 20.13 6.98
CA SER A 44 2.27 19.92 7.99
C SER A 44 2.18 18.45 8.42
N GLY A 45 1.34 18.11 9.40
CA GLY A 45 1.02 16.71 9.75
C GLY A 45 1.96 16.00 10.73
N TRP A 46 3.04 16.65 11.19
CA TRP A 46 4.06 16.06 12.10
C TRP A 46 3.57 15.74 13.52
N GLY A 47 2.37 16.18 13.91
CA GLY A 47 1.78 15.88 15.22
C GLY A 47 1.19 14.46 15.33
N VAL A 48 1.08 13.72 14.23
CA VAL A 48 0.48 12.37 14.17
C VAL A 48 1.55 11.30 13.89
N SER A 49 2.51 11.59 13.01
CA SER A 49 3.66 10.71 12.72
C SER A 49 4.95 11.52 12.66
N PHE A 50 6.02 10.94 13.20
CA PHE A 50 7.38 11.50 13.14
C PHE A 50 8.08 11.23 11.80
N VAL A 51 7.54 10.29 11.01
CA VAL A 51 8.02 9.97 9.67
C VAL A 51 6.86 10.06 8.68
N GLN A 52 7.08 10.76 7.57
CA GLN A 52 6.14 10.83 6.44
C GLN A 52 6.80 10.23 5.20
N GLU A 53 5.99 9.61 4.35
CA GLU A 53 6.47 8.97 3.13
C GLU A 53 5.85 9.58 1.89
N VAL A 54 6.69 9.79 0.88
CA VAL A 54 6.25 10.13 -0.48
C VAL A 54 6.55 8.94 -1.38
N LYS A 55 5.51 8.33 -1.94
CA LYS A 55 5.61 7.24 -2.90
C LYS A 55 5.71 7.79 -4.32
N MET A 56 6.70 7.28 -5.05
CA MET A 56 6.95 7.61 -6.45
C MET A 56 7.08 6.33 -7.27
N LEU A 57 6.74 6.41 -8.55
CA LEU A 57 6.88 5.30 -9.50
C LEU A 57 8.01 5.63 -10.47
N ALA A 58 9.06 4.82 -10.42
CA ALA A 58 10.16 4.85 -11.37
C ALA A 58 9.91 3.82 -12.46
N LYS A 59 9.84 4.24 -13.72
CA LYS A 59 9.71 3.28 -14.83
C LYS A 59 11.00 2.47 -14.92
N LYS A 60 10.89 1.14 -15.05
CA LYS A 60 12.08 0.27 -15.10
C LYS A 60 13.00 0.61 -16.27
N ASP A 61 12.42 0.97 -17.42
CA ASP A 61 13.15 1.36 -18.62
C ASP A 61 14.00 2.64 -18.42
N ASP A 62 13.61 3.52 -17.49
CA ASP A 62 14.30 4.79 -17.25
C ASP A 62 15.39 4.69 -16.17
N ARG A 63 15.60 3.50 -15.59
CA ARG A 63 16.49 3.30 -14.43
C ARG A 63 17.93 3.74 -14.67
N GLU A 64 18.49 3.38 -15.83
CA GLU A 64 19.86 3.78 -16.16
C GLU A 64 19.99 5.31 -16.24
N CYS A 65 19.00 5.99 -16.81
CA CYS A 65 18.97 7.45 -16.90
C CYS A 65 18.77 8.12 -15.54
N LEU A 66 18.00 7.52 -14.63
CA LEU A 66 17.85 7.99 -13.25
C LEU A 66 19.18 7.87 -12.51
N ASP A 67 19.82 6.69 -12.56
CA ASP A 67 21.11 6.44 -11.90
C ASP A 67 22.21 7.37 -12.42
N GLN A 68 22.23 7.60 -13.74
CA GLN A 68 23.15 8.57 -14.35
C GLN A 68 22.89 9.99 -13.81
N GLY A 69 21.64 10.45 -13.80
CA GLY A 69 21.31 11.79 -13.29
C GLY A 69 21.70 11.98 -11.82
N ILE A 70 21.55 10.94 -11.00
CA ILE A 70 21.96 10.98 -9.59
C ILE A 70 23.48 11.10 -9.50
N ASN A 71 24.21 10.28 -10.26
CA ASN A 71 25.67 10.30 -10.23
C ASN A 71 26.23 11.64 -10.75
N GLU A 72 25.60 12.25 -11.76
CA GLU A 72 25.98 13.58 -12.23
C GLU A 72 25.87 14.65 -11.13
N LEU A 73 24.79 14.64 -10.34
CA LEU A 73 24.64 15.57 -9.20
C LEU A 73 25.63 15.26 -8.07
N VAL A 74 25.91 13.97 -7.82
CA VAL A 74 26.92 13.55 -6.84
C VAL A 74 28.32 14.00 -7.25
N ASP A 75 28.66 13.89 -8.54
CA ASP A 75 29.94 14.34 -9.09
C ASP A 75 30.10 15.87 -8.99
N LEU A 76 28.99 16.61 -8.97
CA LEU A 76 28.96 18.06 -8.69
C LEU A 76 29.04 18.40 -7.19
N GLY A 77 29.16 17.40 -6.32
CA GLY A 77 29.35 17.55 -4.87
C GLY A 77 28.07 17.49 -4.04
N MET A 78 26.93 17.10 -4.62
CA MET A 78 25.70 16.89 -3.87
C MET A 78 25.75 15.59 -3.05
N GLN A 79 25.14 15.57 -1.86
CA GLN A 79 24.93 14.32 -1.14
C GLN A 79 24.01 13.39 -1.93
N ARG A 80 24.30 12.08 -1.91
CA ARG A 80 23.62 11.09 -2.75
C ARG A 80 22.11 11.07 -2.53
N GLU A 81 21.67 11.19 -1.28
CA GLU A 81 20.26 11.14 -0.89
C GLU A 81 19.51 12.37 -1.45
N LEU A 82 20.11 13.57 -1.36
CA LEU A 82 19.53 14.80 -1.91
C LEU A 82 19.54 14.79 -3.44
N ALA A 83 20.58 14.24 -4.06
CA ALA A 83 20.64 14.02 -5.50
C ALA A 83 19.53 13.06 -5.97
N ALA A 84 19.37 11.94 -5.25
CA ALA A 84 18.31 10.96 -5.50
C ALA A 84 16.93 11.59 -5.35
N GLU A 85 16.66 12.29 -4.25
CA GLU A 85 15.41 13.01 -4.05
C GLU A 85 15.13 13.99 -5.20
N SER A 86 16.12 14.80 -5.60
CA SER A 86 15.96 15.76 -6.69
C SER A 86 15.60 15.07 -8.00
N ILE A 87 16.32 14.02 -8.37
CA ILE A 87 16.10 13.28 -9.63
C ILE A 87 14.76 12.55 -9.60
N TYR A 88 14.41 11.90 -8.48
CA TYR A 88 13.15 11.18 -8.37
C TYR A 88 11.96 12.13 -8.37
N LYS A 89 12.02 13.27 -7.67
CA LYS A 89 10.95 14.28 -7.72
C LYS A 89 10.78 14.92 -9.11
N GLU A 90 11.86 15.06 -9.86
CA GLU A 90 11.82 15.62 -11.21
C GLU A 90 11.28 14.62 -12.25
N ARG A 91 11.68 13.35 -12.15
CA ARG A 91 11.55 12.38 -13.26
C ARG A 91 10.63 11.19 -12.97
N CYS A 92 10.34 10.89 -11.71
CA CYS A 92 9.41 9.82 -11.34
C CYS A 92 7.98 10.36 -11.21
N ILE A 93 7.01 9.44 -11.21
CA ILE A 93 5.58 9.78 -11.11
C ILE A 93 5.17 9.73 -9.64
N ALA A 94 4.69 10.84 -9.08
CA ALA A 94 4.14 10.84 -7.72
C ALA A 94 2.82 10.07 -7.66
N VAL A 95 2.60 9.33 -6.57
CA VAL A 95 1.32 8.67 -6.29
C VAL A 95 0.40 9.68 -5.59
N ASP A 96 -0.11 10.66 -6.34
CA ASP A 96 -0.84 11.82 -5.80
C ASP A 96 -2.28 11.96 -6.33
N ASN A 97 -2.75 10.97 -7.09
CA ASN A 97 -4.08 10.91 -7.67
C ASN A 97 -4.49 9.45 -7.98
N GLY A 98 -5.76 9.25 -8.32
CA GLY A 98 -6.35 7.94 -8.62
C GLY A 98 -5.65 7.20 -9.76
N GLU A 99 -5.28 7.88 -10.84
CA GLU A 99 -4.61 7.24 -11.97
C GLU A 99 -3.25 6.67 -11.57
N ASN A 100 -2.46 7.45 -10.84
CA ASN A 100 -1.14 7.03 -10.38
C ASN A 100 -1.22 6.00 -9.26
N TRP A 101 -2.24 6.07 -8.40
CA TRP A 101 -2.53 5.01 -7.43
C TRP A 101 -2.88 3.70 -8.12
N ALA A 102 -3.65 3.70 -9.22
CA ALA A 102 -3.94 2.48 -9.96
C ALA A 102 -2.67 1.83 -10.56
N LYS A 103 -1.71 2.64 -11.01
CA LYS A 103 -0.38 2.17 -11.45
C LYS A 103 0.39 1.59 -10.27
N TYR A 104 0.46 2.31 -9.15
CA TYR A 104 1.08 1.86 -7.90
C TYR A 104 0.52 0.50 -7.48
N MET A 105 -0.80 0.39 -7.33
CA MET A 105 -1.48 -0.83 -6.94
C MET A 105 -1.42 -1.94 -7.97
N SER A 106 -0.93 -1.71 -9.19
CA SER A 106 -0.69 -2.79 -10.15
C SER A 106 0.65 -3.50 -9.93
N ILE A 107 1.57 -2.90 -9.16
CA ILE A 107 2.90 -3.44 -8.86
C ILE A 107 2.76 -4.63 -7.92
N SER A 108 3.24 -5.78 -8.39
CA SER A 108 3.06 -7.07 -7.73
C SER A 108 4.31 -7.62 -7.05
N GLY A 109 5.44 -6.93 -7.18
CA GLY A 109 6.76 -7.42 -6.79
C GLY A 109 7.36 -8.38 -7.83
N SER A 110 6.89 -8.29 -9.07
CA SER A 110 7.32 -9.15 -10.17
C SER A 110 8.41 -8.48 -11.02
N PRO A 111 9.35 -9.26 -11.58
CA PRO A 111 10.26 -8.77 -12.62
C PRO A 111 9.52 -8.13 -13.81
N ASP A 112 8.29 -8.58 -14.09
CA ASP A 112 7.46 -8.10 -15.20
C ASP A 112 6.70 -6.81 -14.89
N ASP A 113 6.75 -6.28 -13.65
CA ASP A 113 6.09 -5.02 -13.33
C ASP A 113 6.71 -3.86 -14.12
N GLU A 114 5.91 -2.92 -14.62
CA GLU A 114 6.41 -1.80 -15.44
C GLU A 114 7.22 -0.77 -14.62
N TYR A 115 6.89 -0.64 -13.33
CA TYR A 115 7.46 0.36 -12.44
C TYR A 115 8.10 -0.29 -11.21
N ASN A 116 9.14 0.36 -10.67
CA ASN A 116 9.59 0.17 -9.29
C ASN A 116 8.94 1.24 -8.40
N ILE A 117 8.71 0.88 -7.13
CA ILE A 117 8.27 1.81 -6.10
C ILE A 117 9.51 2.47 -5.49
N ILE A 118 9.54 3.79 -5.48
CA ILE A 118 10.50 4.57 -4.70
C ILE A 118 9.74 5.19 -3.52
N THR A 119 10.28 5.04 -2.32
CA THR A 119 9.75 5.61 -1.10
C THR A 119 10.77 6.62 -0.57
N LEU A 120 10.38 7.90 -0.54
CA LEU A 120 11.15 8.95 0.11
C LEU A 120 10.61 9.11 1.54
N GLN A 121 11.44 8.83 2.54
CA GLN A 121 11.08 8.96 3.96
C GLN A 121 11.58 10.28 4.50
N TYR A 122 10.71 11.05 5.15
CA TYR A 122 11.00 12.37 5.72
C TYR A 122 10.75 12.41 7.21
N THR A 123 11.59 13.15 7.92
CA THR A 123 11.24 13.73 9.22
C THR A 123 10.95 15.22 9.05
N GLU A 124 10.51 15.90 10.11
CA GLU A 124 10.33 17.36 10.09
C GLU A 124 11.61 18.12 9.70
N GLU A 125 12.78 17.51 9.92
CA GLU A 125 14.09 18.09 9.60
C GLU A 125 14.50 17.92 8.12
N GLY A 126 13.83 17.06 7.37
CA GLY A 126 14.11 16.81 5.95
C GLY A 126 14.12 15.33 5.56
N LEU A 127 14.72 15.04 4.42
CA LEU A 127 14.84 13.67 3.90
C LEU A 127 15.69 12.82 4.84
N LEU A 128 15.10 11.73 5.34
CA LEU A 128 15.75 10.75 6.19
C LEU A 128 16.46 9.66 5.38
N THR A 129 15.74 9.06 4.42
CA THR A 129 16.26 7.97 3.59
C THR A 129 15.43 7.79 2.32
N VAL A 130 15.99 7.03 1.38
CA VAL A 130 15.37 6.66 0.11
C VAL A 130 15.39 5.13 -0.01
N ASP A 131 14.21 4.52 -0.14
CA ASP A 131 14.05 3.11 -0.49
C ASP A 131 13.58 3.00 -1.94
N GLU A 132 14.22 2.13 -2.73
CA GLU A 132 14.01 2.08 -4.17
C GLU A 132 13.37 0.78 -4.67
N ASN A 133 13.11 -0.18 -3.79
CA ASN A 133 12.51 -1.48 -4.09
C ASN A 133 12.96 -2.10 -5.44
N ARG A 134 14.28 -2.05 -5.73
CA ARG A 134 14.83 -2.47 -7.03
C ARG A 134 14.55 -3.94 -7.34
N GLU A 135 14.59 -4.75 -6.30
CA GLU A 135 14.45 -6.20 -6.39
C GLU A 135 12.98 -6.65 -6.42
N GLY A 136 12.02 -5.72 -6.31
CA GLY A 136 10.58 -6.04 -6.32
C GLY A 136 10.10 -6.75 -5.06
N HIS A 137 10.83 -6.63 -3.95
CA HIS A 137 10.44 -7.24 -2.68
C HIS A 137 9.20 -6.57 -2.07
N ALA A 138 9.02 -5.26 -2.25
CA ALA A 138 7.80 -4.56 -1.85
C ALA A 138 6.75 -4.67 -2.96
N ALA A 139 5.54 -5.04 -2.58
CA ALA A 139 4.37 -4.98 -3.44
C ALA A 139 3.40 -3.95 -2.87
N ALA A 140 2.77 -3.15 -3.73
CA ALA A 140 1.67 -2.30 -3.32
C ALA A 140 0.49 -3.21 -2.95
N PHE A 141 0.18 -3.32 -1.66
CA PHE A 141 -1.00 -4.03 -1.20
C PHE A 141 -1.44 -3.60 0.19
N GLY A 142 -2.75 -3.65 0.39
CA GLY A 142 -3.34 -3.69 1.72
C GLY A 142 -3.66 -2.33 2.31
N ASP A 143 -3.99 -1.31 1.50
CA ASP A 143 -4.64 -0.12 2.03
C ASP A 143 -6.17 -0.26 2.06
N ASP A 144 -6.84 0.63 2.78
CA ASP A 144 -8.30 0.63 2.91
C ASP A 144 -9.01 0.77 1.56
N ILE A 145 -8.42 1.53 0.63
CA ILE A 145 -8.96 1.75 -0.73
C ILE A 145 -9.02 0.41 -1.48
N ALA A 146 -7.94 -0.37 -1.48
CA ALA A 146 -7.89 -1.67 -2.12
C ALA A 146 -8.84 -2.67 -1.46
N ILE A 147 -8.96 -2.66 -0.14
CA ILE A 147 -9.87 -3.56 0.58
C ILE A 147 -11.33 -3.21 0.28
N GLU A 148 -11.69 -1.93 0.22
CA GLU A 148 -13.05 -1.50 -0.15
C GLU A 148 -13.39 -1.91 -1.60
N CYS A 149 -12.41 -1.80 -2.50
CA CYS A 149 -12.55 -2.30 -3.88
C CYS A 149 -12.81 -3.80 -3.91
N LEU A 150 -12.08 -4.60 -3.11
CA LEU A 150 -12.32 -6.04 -3.00
C LEU A 150 -13.67 -6.36 -2.37
N ALA A 151 -14.08 -5.62 -1.34
CA ALA A 151 -15.40 -5.77 -0.71
C ALA A 151 -16.50 -5.61 -1.75
N THR A 152 -16.39 -4.56 -2.58
CA THR A 152 -17.32 -4.28 -3.68
C THR A 152 -17.27 -5.35 -4.77
N GLU A 153 -16.09 -5.79 -5.19
CA GLU A 153 -15.92 -6.84 -6.20
C GLU A 153 -16.59 -8.16 -5.78
N PHE A 154 -16.41 -8.56 -4.51
CA PHE A 154 -17.00 -9.79 -3.99
C PHE A 154 -18.42 -9.63 -3.44
N LYS A 155 -18.92 -8.39 -3.35
CA LYS A 155 -20.22 -8.03 -2.74
C LYS A 155 -20.35 -8.58 -1.32
N ARG A 156 -19.27 -8.50 -0.55
CA ARG A 156 -19.22 -8.98 0.84
C ARG A 156 -18.54 -7.95 1.71
N GLU A 157 -18.95 -7.85 2.95
CA GLU A 157 -18.19 -7.08 3.95
C GLU A 157 -16.85 -7.76 4.17
N ILE A 158 -15.79 -6.97 4.23
CA ILE A 158 -14.45 -7.43 4.61
C ILE A 158 -14.10 -6.77 5.94
N TYR A 159 -13.68 -7.56 6.91
CA TYR A 159 -13.21 -7.09 8.20
C TYR A 159 -11.71 -7.31 8.27
N VAL A 160 -10.93 -6.24 8.35
CA VAL A 160 -9.53 -6.33 8.73
C VAL A 160 -9.47 -6.60 10.23
N VAL A 161 -8.84 -7.71 10.59
CA VAL A 161 -8.62 -8.14 11.97
C VAL A 161 -7.14 -7.97 12.28
N GLN A 162 -6.83 -6.91 13.02
CA GLN A 162 -5.46 -6.59 13.40
C GLN A 162 -5.22 -7.02 14.84
N ALA A 163 -4.22 -7.89 15.04
CA ALA A 163 -3.69 -8.23 16.34
C ALA A 163 -2.36 -7.49 16.53
N HIS A 164 -2.31 -6.53 17.46
CA HIS A 164 -1.04 -5.91 17.82
C HIS A 164 -0.25 -6.86 18.72
N GLY A 165 0.97 -7.21 18.31
CA GLY A 165 1.95 -7.88 19.16
C GLY A 165 3.05 -6.90 19.53
N SER A 166 3.28 -6.72 20.84
CA SER A 166 4.39 -6.09 21.60
C SER A 166 5.07 -4.79 21.14
N ASP A 167 4.99 -4.37 19.89
CA ASP A 167 5.82 -3.29 19.34
C ASP A 167 5.13 -1.91 19.45
N ALA A 168 3.88 -1.85 19.90
CA ALA A 168 3.13 -0.59 20.05
C ALA A 168 2.85 -0.19 21.51
N MET A 169 2.77 -1.12 22.46
CA MET A 169 2.63 -0.85 23.89
C MET A 169 3.08 -2.09 24.66
N VAL A 170 4.10 -1.95 25.51
CA VAL A 170 4.71 -3.07 26.27
C VAL A 170 3.78 -3.61 27.39
N ASP A 171 2.59 -3.02 27.60
CA ASP A 171 1.73 -3.34 28.74
C ASP A 171 0.24 -3.58 28.40
N GLU A 172 -0.18 -3.63 27.14
CA GLU A 172 -1.60 -3.87 26.79
C GLU A 172 -1.85 -5.31 26.33
N ASP A 173 -2.74 -6.01 27.03
CA ASP A 173 -3.30 -7.32 26.65
C ASP A 173 -3.72 -7.30 25.18
N ASN A 174 -3.23 -8.25 24.37
CA ASN A 174 -3.52 -8.49 22.95
C ASN A 174 -4.80 -7.79 22.41
N CYS A 175 -4.69 -6.51 22.01
CA CYS A 175 -5.80 -5.75 21.45
C CYS A 175 -6.08 -6.24 20.02
N VAL A 176 -7.31 -6.71 19.79
CA VAL A 176 -7.82 -7.09 18.46
C VAL A 176 -8.76 -6.01 17.97
N PHE A 177 -8.40 -5.37 16.86
CA PHE A 177 -9.22 -4.35 16.21
C PHE A 177 -9.92 -4.93 14.98
N PHE A 178 -11.16 -4.48 14.75
CA PHE A 178 -11.95 -4.81 13.57
C PHE A 178 -12.22 -3.53 12.78
N LEU A 179 -11.69 -3.43 11.58
CA LEU A 179 -11.97 -2.34 10.64
C LEU A 179 -12.90 -2.88 9.54
N PRO A 180 -14.16 -2.42 9.48
CA PRO A 180 -15.12 -2.92 8.50
C PRO A 180 -15.05 -2.14 7.18
N HIS A 181 -14.87 -2.85 6.08
CA HIS A 181 -14.94 -2.33 4.71
C HIS A 181 -16.21 -2.87 4.05
N ARG A 182 -17.12 -1.95 3.72
CA ARG A 182 -18.41 -2.30 3.13
C ARG A 182 -18.37 -2.18 1.62
N PRO A 183 -19.01 -3.11 0.89
CA PRO A 183 -19.18 -2.95 -0.54
C PRO A 183 -20.03 -1.70 -0.84
N ARG A 184 -19.74 -1.05 -1.97
CA ARG A 184 -20.58 0.04 -2.51
C ARG A 184 -21.92 -0.47 -3.06
N SER A 185 -22.06 -1.79 -3.21
CA SER A 185 -23.29 -2.48 -3.63
C SER A 185 -23.96 -3.23 -2.47
N GLU A 186 -25.09 -3.89 -2.75
CA GLU A 186 -25.73 -4.81 -1.81
C GLU A 186 -24.79 -5.95 -1.39
N ILE A 187 -24.88 -6.37 -0.12
CA ILE A 187 -24.12 -7.47 0.47
C ILE A 187 -24.81 -8.80 0.13
N CYS A 188 -24.11 -9.67 -0.58
CA CYS A 188 -24.65 -10.94 -1.09
C CYS A 188 -24.20 -12.18 -0.27
N GLY A 189 -23.89 -12.00 1.02
CA GLY A 189 -23.74 -13.07 2.02
C GLY A 189 -22.56 -12.86 3.00
N PRO A 190 -21.97 -13.93 3.59
CA PRO A 190 -21.18 -13.81 4.82
C PRO A 190 -19.89 -13.00 4.66
N PRO A 191 -19.44 -12.30 5.72
CA PRO A 191 -18.24 -11.47 5.64
C PRO A 191 -16.95 -12.29 5.51
N PHE A 192 -15.92 -11.65 4.96
CA PHE A 192 -14.54 -12.13 5.03
C PHE A 192 -13.82 -11.49 6.21
N PHE A 193 -12.98 -12.26 6.91
CA PHE A 193 -12.11 -11.76 7.97
C PHE A 193 -10.66 -11.91 7.51
N LEU A 194 -9.99 -10.78 7.30
CA LEU A 194 -8.58 -10.74 6.91
C LEU A 194 -7.74 -10.54 8.16
N PHE A 195 -7.06 -11.59 8.61
CA PHE A 195 -6.09 -11.49 9.68
C PHE A 195 -4.82 -10.85 9.14
N MET A 196 -4.48 -9.70 9.68
CA MET A 196 -3.38 -8.88 9.19
C MET A 196 -2.42 -8.57 10.34
N LYS A 197 -1.13 -8.67 10.05
CA LYS A 197 -0.10 -8.23 10.98
C LYS A 197 -0.05 -6.71 10.89
N GLY A 198 -0.20 -6.04 12.03
CA GLY A 198 0.10 -4.62 12.11
C GLY A 198 1.58 -4.40 11.79
N THR A 199 1.88 -3.60 10.78
CA THR A 199 3.25 -3.21 10.41
C THR A 199 3.78 -2.13 11.35
N ALA A 200 3.43 -2.14 12.65
CA ALA A 200 3.94 -1.21 13.67
C ALA A 200 3.89 0.30 13.30
N TRP A 201 2.82 0.77 12.62
CA TRP A 201 2.77 2.15 12.09
C TRP A 201 4.02 2.52 11.27
N CYS A 202 4.63 1.55 10.58
CA CYS A 202 5.73 1.80 9.68
C CYS A 202 5.20 2.56 8.47
N GLY A 203 5.20 3.89 8.55
CA GLY A 203 5.56 4.85 7.51
C GLY A 203 4.83 4.82 6.16
N ALA A 204 4.16 3.74 5.76
CA ALA A 204 3.94 3.33 4.38
C ALA A 204 2.99 4.23 3.57
N GLY A 205 2.46 5.29 4.18
CA GLY A 205 1.41 6.11 3.59
C GLY A 205 0.09 5.36 3.55
N GLY A 206 -0.86 5.69 4.43
CA GLY A 206 -2.01 4.82 4.69
C GLY A 206 -1.64 3.49 5.37
N ASP A 207 -2.58 2.94 6.13
CA ASP A 207 -2.41 1.67 6.82
C ASP A 207 -2.18 0.56 5.79
N HIS A 208 -0.93 0.12 5.62
CA HIS A 208 -0.60 -1.01 4.76
C HIS A 208 -0.60 -2.29 5.59
N TYR A 209 -1.51 -3.19 5.24
CA TYR A 209 -1.67 -4.46 5.91
C TYR A 209 -0.94 -5.60 5.19
N GLU A 210 -0.11 -6.33 5.94
CA GLU A 210 0.43 -7.61 5.49
C GLU A 210 -0.52 -8.75 5.87
N PRO A 211 -1.12 -9.47 4.91
CA PRO A 211 -2.00 -10.58 5.22
C PRO A 211 -1.20 -11.72 5.84
N LEU A 212 -1.69 -12.25 6.97
CA LEU A 212 -1.14 -13.49 7.53
C LEU A 212 -1.58 -14.65 6.65
N ILE A 213 -0.62 -15.40 6.13
CA ILE A 213 -0.90 -16.64 5.40
C ILE A 213 -1.38 -17.68 6.43
N ALA A 214 -2.69 -17.91 6.45
CA ALA A 214 -3.29 -18.96 7.25
C ALA A 214 -3.34 -20.27 6.44
N HIS A 215 -2.98 -21.37 7.09
CA HIS A 215 -3.19 -22.70 6.54
C HIS A 215 -4.44 -23.32 7.16
N SER A 216 -5.27 -23.96 6.32
CA SER A 216 -6.42 -24.71 6.81
C SER A 216 -5.94 -25.76 7.80
N SER A 217 -6.36 -25.63 9.06
CA SER A 217 -6.13 -26.68 10.05
C SER A 217 -7.01 -27.87 9.70
N SER A 218 -6.49 -29.09 9.84
CA SER A 218 -7.34 -30.29 9.82
C SER A 218 -8.48 -30.09 10.82
N VAL A 219 -9.72 -30.37 10.45
CA VAL A 219 -10.89 -30.18 11.33
C VAL A 219 -10.71 -31.05 12.58
N VAL A 220 -10.18 -30.48 13.67
CA VAL A 220 -9.95 -31.20 14.93
C VAL A 220 -11.16 -31.11 15.87
N SER A 221 -12.10 -30.18 15.63
CA SER A 221 -13.27 -29.99 16.48
C SER A 221 -14.51 -29.49 15.72
N HIS A 222 -15.69 -29.96 16.14
CA HIS A 222 -17.01 -29.49 15.68
C HIS A 222 -17.46 -28.19 16.37
N GLU A 223 -16.64 -27.62 17.25
CA GLU A 223 -16.91 -26.28 17.78
C GLU A 223 -16.72 -25.23 16.68
N LYS A 224 -17.45 -24.12 16.81
CA LYS A 224 -17.56 -23.04 15.81
C LYS A 224 -16.20 -22.38 15.53
N VAL A 225 -15.34 -23.01 14.75
CA VAL A 225 -14.10 -22.40 14.25
C VAL A 225 -14.40 -21.73 12.93
N ALA A 226 -13.91 -20.50 12.75
CA ALA A 226 -14.00 -19.77 11.51
C ALA A 226 -13.41 -20.60 10.36
N LEU A 227 -14.16 -20.71 9.26
CA LEU A 227 -13.69 -21.41 8.07
C LEU A 227 -12.71 -20.49 7.34
N VAL A 228 -11.43 -20.89 7.28
CA VAL A 228 -10.44 -20.25 6.41
C VAL A 228 -10.61 -20.86 5.02
N LEU A 229 -11.03 -20.06 4.04
CA LEU A 229 -11.15 -20.44 2.63
C LEU A 229 -9.83 -20.23 1.89
#